data_AF-A0A1Y2C6K5-F1
#
_entry.id   AF-A0A1Y2C6K5-F1
#
_cell.length_a   1.000
_cell.length_b   1.000
_cell.length_c   1.000
_cell.angle_alpha   90.00
_cell.angle_beta   90.00
_cell.angle_gamma   90.00
#
_symmetry.space_group_name_H-M   'P 1'
#
loop_
_entity.id
_entity.type
_entity.pdbx_description
1 polymer ?
#
loop_
_entity_poly.entity_id
_entity_poly.type
_entity_poly.pdbx_seq_one_letter_code
_entity_poly.pdbx_strand_id
1 'polypeptide(L)'
;MYTSNMLFFKISINDTYNAAIVGSTILHCNINSCDIPIIKIVGNPGNYKLQMKLISFQYVFGEFSDFPGNLGEIDITIEECNESEYLYQDIENIGFKSCYLPKCDPSCNTGICVNNNVCNCTNTHFTGLYCNEHYKLEKINILNRVYKITSVIIISIAIIFIVGVIIYRNHPEIKGGLYVDLWFYSC
;
A
#
# COMPACT_ATOMS: atom_id res chain seq x y z
N MET A 1 -5.02 -12.41 46.24
CA MET A 1 -4.87 -13.34 45.09
C MET A 1 -3.41 -13.29 44.71
N TYR A 2 -2.63 -14.31 45.06
CA TYR A 2 -1.17 -14.28 45.00
C TYR A 2 -0.67 -14.51 43.56
N THR A 3 -0.02 -13.51 42.98
CA THR A 3 0.69 -13.53 41.69
C THR A 3 2.05 -14.23 41.81
N SER A 4 2.14 -15.37 42.51
CA SER A 4 3.41 -15.99 42.92
C SER A 4 4.20 -16.65 41.78
N ASN A 5 3.62 -16.77 40.58
CA ASN A 5 4.13 -17.66 39.54
C ASN A 5 4.51 -16.91 38.26
N MET A 6 5.07 -15.70 38.36
CA MET A 6 5.54 -14.94 37.21
C MET A 6 7.05 -14.67 37.31
N LEU A 7 7.77 -14.93 36.23
CA LEU A 7 9.16 -14.59 36.03
C LEU A 7 9.25 -13.41 35.07
N PHE A 8 10.09 -12.43 35.39
CA PHE A 8 10.36 -11.28 34.53
C PHE A 8 11.78 -11.38 33.99
N PHE A 9 11.96 -11.06 32.71
CA PHE A 9 13.28 -11.05 32.08
C PHE A 9 13.41 -9.84 31.16
N LYS A 10 14.63 -9.31 31.11
CA LYS A 10 15.04 -8.22 30.24
C LYS A 10 15.83 -8.80 29.09
N ILE A 11 15.46 -8.44 27.87
CA ILE A 11 16.24 -8.70 26.68
C ILE A 11 17.06 -7.45 26.37
N SER A 12 18.36 -7.62 26.22
CA SER A 12 19.31 -6.60 25.78
C SER A 12 20.24 -7.16 24.71
N ILE A 13 20.87 -6.27 23.95
CA ILE A 13 21.95 -6.64 23.03
C ILE A 13 23.27 -6.10 23.59
N ASN A 14 24.35 -6.85 23.41
CA ASN A 14 25.66 -6.47 23.95
C ASN A 14 26.23 -5.16 23.35
N ASP A 15 25.86 -4.82 22.11
CA ASP A 15 26.28 -3.60 21.43
C ASP A 15 25.08 -2.77 20.98
N THR A 16 24.65 -1.85 21.84
CA THR A 16 23.51 -0.95 21.59
C THR A 16 23.82 0.19 20.62
N TYR A 17 25.09 0.37 20.22
CA TYR A 17 25.48 1.43 19.27
C TYR A 17 25.39 0.94 17.83
N ASN A 18 25.57 -0.36 17.60
CA ASN A 18 25.50 -0.96 16.26
C ASN A 18 24.23 -1.78 16.02
N ALA A 19 23.47 -2.11 17.06
CA ALA A 19 22.22 -2.84 16.92
C ALA A 19 21.18 -2.41 17.96
N ALA A 20 19.91 -2.62 17.64
CA ALA A 20 18.77 -2.32 18.48
C ALA A 20 17.73 -3.44 18.42
N ILE A 21 17.01 -3.59 19.53
CA ILE A 21 15.85 -4.49 19.64
C ILE A 21 14.60 -3.65 19.44
N VAL A 22 13.76 -4.06 18.49
CA VAL A 22 12.47 -3.46 18.17
C VAL A 22 11.38 -4.34 18.78
N GLY A 23 10.56 -3.73 19.64
CA GLY A 23 9.51 -4.41 20.42
C GLY A 23 9.72 -4.28 21.92
N SER A 24 9.02 -5.12 22.69
CA SER A 24 9.16 -5.12 24.16
C SER A 24 10.47 -5.78 24.59
N THR A 25 11.31 -5.06 25.33
CA THR A 25 12.53 -5.60 25.94
C THR A 25 12.29 -6.21 27.31
N ILE A 26 11.14 -5.96 27.94
CA ILE A 26 10.76 -6.56 29.22
C ILE A 26 9.64 -7.54 28.94
N LEU A 27 9.87 -8.78 29.35
CA LEU A 27 8.96 -9.90 29.15
C LEU A 27 8.62 -10.53 30.48
N HIS A 28 7.47 -11.18 30.53
CA HIS A 28 7.01 -11.93 31.68
C HIS A 28 6.53 -13.31 31.23
N CYS A 29 6.84 -14.34 32.00
CA CYS A 29 6.35 -15.69 31.76
C CYS A 29 5.82 -16.34 33.01
N ASN A 30 4.89 -17.27 32.82
CA ASN A 30 4.46 -18.17 33.87
C ASN A 30 5.52 -19.25 34.08
N ILE A 31 5.68 -19.75 35.29
CA ILE A 31 6.65 -20.80 35.63
C ILE A 31 6.46 -22.06 34.76
N ASN A 32 5.20 -22.36 34.40
CA ASN A 32 4.86 -23.58 33.67
C ASN A 32 4.83 -23.40 32.14
N SER A 33 4.73 -22.17 31.64
CA SER A 33 4.57 -21.89 30.21
C SER A 33 5.08 -20.49 29.89
N CYS A 34 5.89 -20.38 28.85
CA CYS A 34 6.51 -19.13 28.45
C CYS A 34 6.38 -18.92 26.95
N ASP A 35 5.56 -17.95 26.56
CA ASP A 35 5.46 -17.51 25.17
C ASP A 35 6.29 -16.24 25.01
N ILE A 36 7.41 -16.36 24.30
CA ILE A 36 8.27 -15.23 23.97
C ILE A 36 7.63 -14.51 22.78
N PRO A 37 7.24 -13.23 22.91
CA PRO A 37 6.70 -12.49 21.77
C PRO A 37 7.77 -12.34 20.70
N ILE A 38 7.31 -12.15 19.46
CA ILE A 38 8.19 -11.91 18.32
C ILE A 38 8.95 -10.61 18.58
N ILE A 39 10.26 -10.73 18.83
CA ILE A 39 11.18 -9.60 18.88
C ILE A 39 11.88 -9.46 17.54
N LYS A 40 12.14 -8.22 17.12
CA LYS A 40 12.89 -7.93 15.91
C LYS A 40 14.21 -7.30 16.29
N ILE A 41 15.29 -7.74 15.68
CA ILE A 41 16.64 -7.22 15.92
C ILE A 41 17.09 -6.57 14.62
N VAL A 42 17.57 -5.33 14.70
CA VAL A 42 18.03 -4.54 13.55
C VAL A 42 19.37 -3.92 13.91
N GLY A 43 20.28 -3.79 12.94
CA GLY A 43 21.63 -3.31 13.21
C GLY A 43 22.54 -3.42 12.00
N ASN A 44 23.77 -2.97 12.18
CA ASN A 44 24.84 -3.13 11.20
C ASN A 44 25.23 -4.62 11.06
N PRO A 45 25.82 -5.05 9.93
CA PRO A 45 26.30 -6.41 9.79
C PRO A 45 27.39 -6.76 10.81
N GLY A 46 27.29 -7.92 11.44
CA GLY A 46 28.21 -8.32 12.50
C GLY A 46 27.71 -9.46 13.38
N ASN A 47 28.52 -9.85 14.35
CA ASN A 47 28.18 -10.86 15.36
C ASN A 47 27.87 -10.18 16.69
N TYR A 48 26.69 -10.47 17.23
CA TYR A 48 26.13 -9.88 18.43
C TYR A 48 25.74 -10.97 19.42
N LYS A 49 25.55 -10.56 20.67
CA LYS A 49 25.00 -11.41 21.72
C LYS A 49 23.70 -10.84 22.21
N LEU A 50 22.63 -11.60 22.03
CA LEU A 50 21.36 -11.34 22.67
C LEU A 50 21.43 -11.85 24.11
N GLN A 51 21.24 -10.94 25.04
CA GLN A 51 21.34 -11.17 26.46
C GLN A 51 19.93 -11.20 27.06
N MET A 52 19.57 -12.31 27.67
CA MET A 52 18.34 -12.47 28.44
C MET A 52 18.72 -12.48 29.92
N LYS A 53 18.46 -11.37 30.61
CA LYS A 53 18.70 -11.23 32.05
C LYS A 53 17.41 -11.48 32.83
N LEU A 54 17.40 -12.50 33.68
CA LEU A 54 16.29 -12.72 34.61
C LEU A 54 16.26 -11.59 35.66
N ILE A 55 15.15 -10.85 35.69
CA ILE A 55 14.88 -9.75 36.63
C ILE A 55 14.03 -10.24 37.81
N SER A 56 13.56 -11.50 37.81
CA SER A 56 12.72 -12.00 38.89
C SER A 56 13.42 -11.81 40.24
N PHE A 57 12.85 -10.95 41.06
CA PHE A 57 13.41 -10.55 42.32
C PHE A 57 13.15 -11.62 43.38
N GLN A 58 14.21 -12.16 44.00
CA GLN A 58 14.04 -12.85 45.27
C GLN A 58 14.04 -11.81 46.38
N TYR A 59 12.94 -11.74 47.12
CA TYR A 59 12.88 -10.93 48.31
C TYR A 59 13.62 -11.65 49.43
N VAL A 60 14.91 -11.35 49.61
CA VAL A 60 15.71 -11.89 50.72
C VAL A 60 16.07 -10.72 51.63
N PHE A 61 15.52 -10.70 52.84
CA PHE A 61 15.79 -9.69 53.87
C PHE A 61 15.51 -8.21 53.49
N GLY A 62 14.65 -7.96 52.50
CA GLY A 62 14.24 -6.58 52.16
C GLY A 62 15.06 -5.91 51.06
N GLU A 63 16.06 -6.59 50.49
CA GLU A 63 16.87 -6.09 49.40
C GLU A 63 16.71 -6.94 48.14
N PHE A 64 16.77 -6.29 46.97
CA PHE A 64 16.74 -6.93 45.67
C PHE A 64 18.16 -7.38 45.32
N SER A 65 18.47 -8.67 45.48
CA SER A 65 19.76 -9.24 45.07
C SER A 65 19.69 -9.90 43.70
N ASP A 66 20.70 -9.62 42.87
CA ASP A 66 20.88 -10.29 41.58
C ASP A 66 21.24 -11.77 41.80
N PHE A 67 20.61 -12.67 41.06
CA PHE A 67 20.93 -14.09 41.09
C PHE A 67 22.20 -14.40 40.29
N PRO A 68 23.17 -15.16 40.85
CA PRO A 68 24.31 -15.63 40.07
C PRO A 68 23.82 -16.58 38.97
N GLY A 69 24.26 -16.36 37.73
CA GLY A 69 23.82 -17.15 36.57
C GLY A 69 22.47 -16.72 35.97
N ASN A 70 22.01 -15.50 36.25
CA ASN A 70 20.76 -14.94 35.69
C ASN A 70 20.87 -14.45 34.25
N LEU A 71 22.02 -14.61 33.60
CA LEU A 71 22.28 -14.14 32.25
C LEU A 71 22.38 -15.32 31.28
N GLY A 72 21.39 -15.45 30.40
CA GLY A 72 21.48 -16.29 29.21
C GLY A 72 21.98 -15.46 28.03
N GLU A 73 22.89 -16.01 27.22
CA GLU A 73 23.39 -15.39 26.00
C GLU A 73 23.08 -16.27 24.79
N ILE A 74 22.65 -15.64 23.70
CA ILE A 74 22.45 -16.28 22.40
C ILE A 74 23.26 -15.51 21.37
N ASP A 75 24.12 -16.20 20.63
CA ASP A 75 24.89 -15.60 19.55
C ASP A 75 23.99 -15.37 18.32
N ILE A 76 24.04 -14.16 17.75
CA ILE A 76 23.25 -13.75 16.59
C ILE A 76 24.18 -13.10 15.58
N THR A 77 24.01 -13.47 14.31
CA THR A 77 24.73 -12.84 13.20
C THR A 77 23.76 -12.04 12.37
N ILE A 78 24.05 -10.76 12.17
CA ILE A 78 23.36 -9.89 11.21
C ILE A 78 24.18 -9.92 9.92
N GLU A 79 23.61 -10.46 8.86
CA GLU A 79 24.26 -10.52 7.55
C GLU A 79 24.13 -9.20 6.79
N GLU A 80 25.01 -9.01 5.81
CA GLU A 80 24.94 -7.87 4.90
C GLU A 80 23.73 -7.97 3.97
N CYS A 81 23.07 -6.85 3.70
CA CYS A 81 21.88 -6.84 2.86
C CYS A 81 22.24 -6.95 1.37
N ASN A 82 21.63 -7.90 0.67
CA ASN A 82 21.70 -7.94 -0.80
C ASN A 82 20.74 -6.91 -1.41
N GLU A 83 21.22 -5.71 -1.68
CA GLU A 83 20.44 -4.60 -2.27
C GLU A 83 19.91 -4.89 -3.69
N SER A 84 20.34 -5.98 -4.34
CA SER A 84 19.79 -6.39 -5.63
C SER A 84 18.40 -7.05 -5.51
N GLU A 85 18.13 -7.70 -4.39
CA GLU A 85 16.91 -8.46 -4.14
C GLU A 85 16.02 -7.82 -3.06
N TYR A 86 16.63 -7.10 -2.12
CA TYR A 86 15.97 -6.54 -0.95
C TYR A 86 16.13 -5.02 -0.88
N LEU A 87 15.22 -4.36 -0.18
CA LEU A 87 15.31 -2.93 0.10
C LEU A 87 16.03 -2.71 1.43
N TYR A 88 16.99 -1.78 1.44
CA TYR A 88 17.77 -1.43 2.62
C TYR A 88 17.40 -0.03 3.14
N GLN A 89 16.45 0.04 4.08
CA GLN A 89 15.88 1.30 4.58
C GLN A 89 15.55 1.24 6.08
N ASP A 90 15.52 2.40 6.74
CA ASP A 90 15.07 2.52 8.14
C ASP A 90 13.54 2.58 8.18
N ILE A 91 12.92 1.42 8.34
CA ILE A 91 11.46 1.27 8.39
C ILE A 91 10.88 1.50 9.79
N GLU A 92 11.71 1.41 10.83
CA GLU A 92 11.28 1.57 12.23
C GLU A 92 11.51 3.00 12.75
N ASN A 93 12.24 3.83 11.99
CA ASN A 93 12.64 5.20 12.34
C ASN A 93 13.46 5.28 13.63
N ILE A 94 14.34 4.31 13.84
CA ILE A 94 15.19 4.23 15.05
C ILE A 94 16.67 4.51 14.76
N GLY A 95 17.02 4.87 13.52
CA GLY A 95 18.39 5.12 13.08
C GLY A 95 19.12 3.91 12.51
N PHE A 96 18.49 2.73 12.49
CA PHE A 96 19.06 1.51 11.92
C PHE A 96 18.25 1.05 10.70
N LYS A 97 18.94 0.77 9.61
CA LYS A 97 18.31 0.24 8.40
C LYS A 97 18.05 -1.26 8.53
N SER A 98 16.97 -1.72 7.93
CA SER A 98 16.61 -3.13 7.82
C SER A 98 16.63 -3.57 6.36
N CYS A 99 17.00 -4.82 6.13
CA CYS A 99 16.87 -5.49 4.84
C CYS A 99 15.51 -6.21 4.79
N TYR A 100 14.65 -5.90 3.82
CA TYR A 100 13.33 -6.53 3.72
C TYR A 100 12.83 -6.61 2.29
N LEU A 101 11.93 -7.57 2.05
CA LEU A 101 11.15 -7.65 0.82
C LEU A 101 9.89 -6.79 0.99
N PRO A 102 9.63 -5.82 0.09
CA PRO A 102 8.47 -4.95 0.22
C PRO A 102 7.18 -5.76 0.18
N LYS A 103 6.27 -5.46 1.11
CA LYS A 103 4.93 -6.07 1.16
C LYS A 103 3.86 -4.99 1.03
N CYS A 104 2.93 -5.21 0.12
CA CYS A 104 1.77 -4.35 -0.08
C CYS A 104 0.50 -5.09 0.31
N ASP A 105 -0.24 -4.51 1.26
CA ASP A 105 -1.54 -5.01 1.72
C ASP A 105 -2.54 -3.83 1.82
N PRO A 106 -3.52 -3.73 0.89
CA PRO A 106 -3.82 -4.68 -0.18
C PRO A 106 -2.77 -4.70 -1.31
N SER A 107 -2.80 -5.76 -2.12
CA SER A 107 -1.89 -5.96 -3.26
C SER A 107 -2.04 -4.86 -4.34
N CYS A 108 -0.95 -4.55 -5.04
CA CYS A 108 -0.87 -3.52 -6.10
C CYS A 108 -1.57 -3.91 -7.43
N ASN A 109 -2.50 -4.87 -7.43
CA ASN A 109 -3.16 -5.40 -8.64
C ASN A 109 -2.17 -5.78 -9.75
N THR A 110 -2.15 -5.01 -10.84
CA THR A 110 -1.24 -5.21 -11.98
C THR A 110 0.11 -4.47 -11.85
N GLY A 111 0.25 -3.62 -10.82
CA GLY A 111 1.46 -2.86 -10.53
C GLY A 111 2.49 -3.64 -9.71
N ILE A 112 3.62 -2.97 -9.44
CA ILE A 112 4.75 -3.55 -8.69
C ILE A 112 4.83 -2.89 -7.32
N CYS A 113 4.97 -3.68 -6.26
CA CYS A 113 5.21 -3.17 -4.90
C CYS A 113 6.68 -2.74 -4.78
N VAL A 114 6.94 -1.44 -4.73
CA VAL A 114 8.31 -0.88 -4.69
C VAL A 114 8.76 -0.49 -3.29
N ASN A 115 7.83 -0.38 -2.35
CA ASN A 115 8.07 -0.20 -0.93
C ASN A 115 6.84 -0.75 -0.17
N ASN A 116 6.92 -0.88 1.16
CA ASN A 116 5.80 -1.29 1.97
C ASN A 116 4.59 -0.38 1.73
N ASN A 117 3.52 -0.98 1.20
CA ASN A 117 2.29 -0.29 0.80
C ASN A 117 2.47 0.87 -0.20
N VAL A 118 3.54 0.86 -1.00
CA VAL A 118 3.77 1.81 -2.10
C VAL A 118 3.83 1.06 -3.42
N CYS A 119 2.85 1.31 -4.27
CA CYS A 119 2.72 0.68 -5.58
C CYS A 119 3.28 1.58 -6.69
N ASN A 120 4.00 0.98 -7.62
CA ASN A 120 4.39 1.58 -8.88
C ASN A 120 3.47 1.07 -10.01
N CYS A 121 2.67 1.99 -10.56
CA CYS A 121 1.70 1.70 -11.61
C CYS A 121 2.18 2.14 -13.02
N THR A 122 3.42 2.60 -13.20
CA THR A 122 3.88 3.26 -14.44
C THR A 122 3.78 2.37 -15.69
N ASN A 123 3.92 1.05 -15.54
CA ASN A 123 3.81 0.10 -16.65
C ASN A 123 2.40 -0.49 -16.79
N THR A 124 1.38 0.15 -16.20
CA THR A 124 0.00 -0.34 -16.19
C THR A 124 -0.95 0.71 -16.76
N HIS A 125 -2.15 0.28 -17.18
CA HIS A 125 -3.23 1.19 -17.58
C HIS A 125 -4.04 1.73 -16.39
N PHE A 126 -3.56 1.49 -15.17
CA PHE A 126 -4.20 1.89 -13.94
C PHE A 126 -3.34 2.91 -13.18
N THR A 127 -4.01 3.69 -12.35
CA THR A 127 -3.47 4.71 -11.47
C THR A 127 -4.06 4.51 -10.07
N GLY A 128 -3.78 5.45 -9.17
CA GLY A 128 -4.22 5.40 -7.78
C GLY A 128 -3.24 4.65 -6.88
N LEU A 129 -3.55 4.63 -5.58
CA LEU A 129 -2.66 4.11 -4.54
C LEU A 129 -2.36 2.60 -4.72
N TYR A 130 -3.32 1.86 -5.26
CA TYR A 130 -3.26 0.40 -5.42
C TYR A 130 -3.27 -0.05 -6.88
N CYS A 131 -3.03 0.86 -7.83
CA CYS A 131 -3.11 0.59 -9.27
C CYS A 131 -4.43 -0.06 -9.71
N ASN A 132 -5.56 0.43 -9.17
CA ASN A 132 -6.92 -0.07 -9.47
C ASN A 132 -7.83 1.00 -10.08
N GLU A 133 -7.40 2.25 -10.15
CA GLU A 133 -8.17 3.33 -10.73
C GLU A 133 -7.84 3.45 -12.21
N HIS A 134 -8.83 3.65 -13.07
CA HIS A 134 -8.52 3.99 -14.46
C HIS A 134 -8.04 5.43 -14.56
N TYR A 135 -7.13 5.69 -15.50
CA TYR A 135 -6.76 7.08 -15.81
C TYR A 135 -8.01 7.88 -16.14
N LYS A 136 -8.16 9.03 -15.47
CA LYS A 136 -9.16 10.02 -15.88
C LYS A 136 -8.80 10.43 -17.30
N LEU A 137 -9.72 10.13 -18.23
CA LEU A 137 -9.55 10.50 -19.62
C LEU A 137 -9.31 12.01 -19.68
N GLU A 138 -8.08 12.41 -20.00
CA GLU A 138 -7.76 13.81 -20.18
C GLU A 138 -8.58 14.30 -21.38
N LYS A 139 -9.35 15.37 -21.17
CA LYS A 139 -10.16 15.94 -22.24
C LYS A 139 -9.23 16.43 -23.34
N ILE A 140 -9.11 15.63 -24.40
CA ILE A 140 -8.33 16.02 -25.58
C ILE A 140 -9.05 17.20 -26.23
N ASN A 141 -8.49 18.40 -26.09
CA ASN A 141 -9.06 19.65 -26.61
C ASN A 141 -9.33 19.60 -28.12
N ILE A 142 -8.53 18.81 -28.86
CA ILE A 142 -8.69 18.57 -30.30
C ILE A 142 -10.00 17.84 -30.56
N LEU A 143 -10.28 16.76 -29.83
CA LEU A 143 -11.50 15.96 -30.01
C LEU A 143 -12.74 16.82 -29.73
N ASN A 144 -12.74 17.61 -28.64
CA ASN A 144 -13.82 18.54 -28.34
C ASN A 144 -14.02 19.60 -29.44
N ARG A 145 -12.93 20.09 -30.05
CA ARG A 145 -13.00 21.03 -31.16
C ARG A 145 -13.62 20.39 -32.41
N VAL A 146 -13.23 19.15 -32.74
CA VAL A 146 -13.82 18.41 -33.87
C VAL A 146 -15.32 18.17 -33.65
N TYR A 147 -15.72 17.72 -32.45
CA TYR A 147 -17.14 17.56 -32.12
C TYR A 147 -17.93 18.87 -32.22
N LYS A 148 -17.35 19.99 -31.80
CA LYS A 148 -18.00 21.30 -31.92
C LYS A 148 -18.18 21.74 -33.37
N ILE A 149 -17.16 21.55 -34.22
CA ILE A 149 -17.22 21.92 -35.65
C ILE A 149 -18.23 21.04 -36.40
N THR A 150 -18.18 19.72 -36.20
CA THR A 150 -19.10 18.77 -36.83
C THR A 150 -20.56 19.07 -36.45
N SER A 151 -20.82 19.39 -35.18
CA SER A 151 -22.15 19.81 -34.71
C SER A 151 -22.67 21.05 -35.45
N VAL A 152 -21.84 22.09 -35.63
CA VAL A 152 -22.24 23.32 -36.36
C VAL A 152 -22.53 23.04 -37.84
N ILE A 153 -21.72 22.20 -38.50
CA ILE A 153 -21.93 21.82 -39.91
C ILE A 153 -23.27 21.09 -40.08
N ILE A 154 -23.57 20.13 -39.20
CA ILE A 154 -24.82 19.35 -39.26
C ILE A 154 -26.04 20.27 -39.07
N ILE A 155 -25.99 21.18 -38.10
CA ILE A 155 -27.05 22.17 -37.87
C ILE A 155 -27.25 23.06 -39.10
N SER A 156 -26.15 23.49 -39.73
CA SER A 156 -26.21 24.35 -40.92
C SER A 156 -26.84 23.64 -42.11
N ILE A 157 -26.46 22.38 -42.35
CA ILE A 157 -27.04 21.52 -43.38
C ILE A 157 -28.53 21.29 -43.13
N ALA A 158 -28.93 21.03 -41.88
CA ALA A 158 -30.33 20.85 -41.51
C ALA A 158 -31.17 22.10 -41.80
N ILE A 159 -30.65 23.30 -41.49
CA ILE A 159 -31.32 24.58 -41.82
C ILE A 159 -31.48 24.75 -43.33
N ILE A 160 -30.45 24.43 -44.12
CA ILE A 160 -30.51 24.49 -45.59
C ILE A 160 -31.59 23.56 -46.12
N PHE A 161 -31.70 22.33 -45.62
CA PHE A 161 -32.76 21.39 -46.00
C PHE A 161 -34.15 21.93 -45.65
N ILE A 162 -34.35 22.46 -44.44
CA ILE A 162 -35.63 23.03 -44.01
C ILE A 162 -36.04 24.19 -44.93
N VAL A 163 -35.13 25.12 -45.20
CA VAL A 163 -35.39 26.26 -46.10
C VAL A 163 -35.68 25.77 -47.53
N GLY A 164 -34.91 24.79 -48.01
CA GLY A 164 -35.13 24.17 -49.32
C GLY A 164 -36.53 23.57 -49.44
N VAL A 165 -36.98 22.79 -48.46
CA VAL A 165 -38.34 22.23 -48.44
C VAL A 165 -39.41 23.33 -48.45
N ILE A 166 -39.19 24.43 -47.73
CA ILE A 166 -40.13 25.56 -47.71
C ILE A 166 -40.23 26.24 -49.09
N ILE A 167 -39.10 26.52 -49.74
CA ILE A 167 -39.05 27.18 -51.05
C ILE A 167 -39.66 26.29 -52.14
N TYR A 168 -39.30 25.01 -52.17
CA TYR A 168 -39.74 24.08 -53.20
C TYR A 168 -41.08 23.38 -52.90
N ARG A 169 -41.82 23.81 -51.86
CA ARG A 169 -43.10 23.23 -51.44
C ARG A 169 -44.17 23.12 -52.54
N ASN A 170 -44.06 23.92 -53.61
CA ASN A 170 -45.02 23.92 -54.71
C ASN A 170 -44.67 22.96 -55.85
N HIS A 171 -43.48 22.37 -55.86
CA HIS A 171 -43.06 21.41 -56.89
C HIS A 171 -43.83 20.08 -56.69
N PRO A 172 -44.40 19.47 -57.76
CA PRO A 172 -45.30 18.32 -57.64
C PRO A 172 -44.69 17.09 -56.95
N GLU A 173 -43.38 16.87 -57.11
CA GLU A 173 -42.61 15.78 -56.50
C GLU A 173 -42.54 15.91 -54.97
N ILE A 174 -42.37 17.12 -54.45
CA ILE A 174 -42.32 17.39 -53.00
C ILE A 174 -43.72 17.33 -52.39
N LYS A 175 -44.76 17.74 -53.13
CA LYS A 175 -46.16 17.56 -52.72
C LYS A 175 -46.56 16.08 -52.64
N GLY A 176 -46.02 15.24 -53.52
CA GLY A 176 -46.26 13.79 -53.51
C GLY A 176 -45.62 13.09 -52.31
N GLY A 177 -44.41 13.51 -51.90
CA GLY A 177 -43.69 12.91 -50.77
C GLY A 177 -44.41 13.03 -49.42
N LEU A 178 -45.12 14.14 -49.17
CA LEU A 178 -45.84 14.37 -47.90
C LEU A 178 -47.01 13.37 -47.67
N TYR A 179 -47.50 12.71 -48.71
CA TYR A 179 -48.58 11.72 -48.59
C TYR A 179 -48.11 10.34 -48.09
N VAL A 180 -46.80 10.03 -48.17
CA VAL A 180 -46.27 8.70 -47.84
C VAL A 180 -45.99 8.54 -46.34
N ASP A 181 -45.59 9.60 -45.63
CA ASP A 181 -45.32 9.52 -44.18
C ASP A 181 -46.61 9.38 -43.33
N LEU A 182 -47.77 9.79 -43.84
CA LEU A 182 -49.07 9.62 -43.14
C LEU A 182 -49.58 8.17 -43.17
N TRP A 183 -49.07 7.32 -44.08
CA TRP A 183 -49.47 5.91 -44.15
C TRP A 183 -48.69 5.01 -43.16
N PHE A 184 -47.49 5.39 -42.73
CA PHE A 184 -46.69 4.59 -41.79
C PHE A 184 -47.07 4.77 -40.31
N TYR A 185 -47.83 5.82 -39.98
CA TYR A 185 -48.35 6.05 -38.61
C TYR A 185 -49.80 5.56 -38.40
N SER A 186 -50.41 4.91 -39.40
CA SER A 186 -51.80 4.42 -39.33
C SER A 186 -51.93 2.89 -39.32
N CYS A 187 -50.87 2.17 -38.95
CA CYS A 187 -50.90 0.74 -38.61
C CYS A 187 -50.42 0.55 -37.17
#